data_AF-A0A6I9Z2J7-F1
#
_entry.id   AF-A0A6I9Z2J7-F1
#
_cell.length_a   1.000
_cell.length_b   1.000
_cell.length_c   1.000
_cell.angle_alpha   90.00
_cell.angle_beta   90.00
_cell.angle_gamma   90.00
#
_symmetry.space_group_name_H-M   'P 1'
#
loop_
_entity.id
_entity.type
_entity.pdbx_description
1 polymer ?
#
loop_
_entity_poly.entity_id
_entity_poly.type
_entity_poly.pdbx_seq_one_letter_code
_entity_poly.pdbx_strand_id
1 'polypeptide(L)'
;MATVSDQELFHLNDSALENHHLENDAFSDKSERDNLEESENELHENSRKTNESESDQSENHGELSQEKKGTTYLEQNYEEFGETGECSQTETVSDENKGLMWILLKQLRPGMDLSRVVLPTFILEPRSFLNKLSDYYYHADLLSQAALEEDSYCRIKQVLRWYLSGFYKKPKGIKKPYNPILGETFRCCWFHPQTNSHTFYIAEQVSHHPPVSAFHVSNRKDGFCITGSILAKSKFYGNSLSALLDGQAKLTFLSSGEEYVITMPYAHCKGILYGTMTMELGGKVTIECEKS
;
A
#
# COMPACT_ATOMS: atom_id res chain seq x y z
N MET A 1 21.17 4.99 36.27
CA MET A 1 21.44 6.28 35.62
C MET A 1 22.57 6.09 34.63
N ALA A 2 22.23 5.95 33.35
CA ALA A 2 23.07 6.24 32.19
C ALA A 2 22.13 6.18 30.98
N THR A 3 21.90 7.33 30.36
CA THR A 3 21.08 7.53 29.17
C THR A 3 21.90 7.19 27.93
N VAL A 4 21.43 6.27 27.10
CA VAL A 4 21.99 6.00 25.77
C VAL A 4 21.09 6.70 24.74
N SER A 5 21.72 7.46 23.84
CA SER A 5 21.09 8.35 22.86
C SER A 5 20.59 7.62 21.60
N ASP A 6 19.46 8.08 21.07
CA ASP A 6 18.76 7.62 19.85
C ASP A 6 19.49 7.92 18.52
N GLN A 7 20.76 7.54 18.34
CA GLN A 7 21.51 7.81 17.10
C GLN A 7 22.17 6.60 16.40
N GLU A 8 21.83 5.36 16.75
CA GLU A 8 22.40 4.17 16.07
C GLU A 8 21.35 3.20 15.49
N LEU A 9 20.43 3.71 14.67
CA LEU A 9 19.77 2.88 13.66
C LEU A 9 19.89 3.59 12.31
N PHE A 10 20.15 2.82 11.24
CA PHE A 10 20.42 3.22 9.86
C PHE A 10 21.90 3.34 9.46
N HIS A 11 22.52 2.17 9.19
CA HIS A 11 23.50 2.06 8.10
C HIS A 11 22.92 1.12 7.04
N LEU A 12 22.36 1.69 5.97
CA LEU A 12 22.12 0.96 4.72
C LEU A 12 23.44 0.90 3.96
N ASN A 13 23.78 -0.30 3.48
CA ASN A 13 25.02 -0.59 2.78
C ASN A 13 24.88 -0.17 1.30
N ASP A 14 25.48 0.97 0.92
CA ASP A 14 25.40 1.59 -0.42
C ASP A 14 26.15 0.83 -1.54
N SER A 15 26.68 -0.37 -1.27
CA SER A 15 27.56 -1.07 -2.22
C SER A 15 26.87 -2.00 -3.23
N ALA A 16 25.53 -2.06 -3.27
CA ALA A 16 24.79 -2.99 -4.15
C ALA A 16 24.12 -2.34 -5.38
N LEU A 17 24.23 -1.02 -5.55
CA LEU A 17 23.48 -0.26 -6.58
C LEU A 17 24.31 0.26 -7.77
N GLU A 18 25.63 0.08 -7.80
CA GLU A 18 26.49 0.69 -8.83
C GLU A 18 26.69 -0.12 -10.12
N ASN A 19 26.10 -1.31 -10.29
CA ASN A 19 26.43 -2.20 -11.42
C ASN A 19 25.30 -2.46 -12.42
N HIS A 20 24.49 -1.46 -12.77
CA HIS A 20 23.77 -1.49 -14.04
C HIS A 20 23.86 -0.16 -14.79
N HIS A 21 24.79 -0.15 -15.74
CA HIS A 21 25.03 0.89 -16.72
C HIS A 21 23.78 1.30 -17.50
N LEU A 22 23.76 2.59 -17.78
CA LEU A 22 22.85 3.39 -18.59
C LEU A 22 22.70 2.88 -20.03
N GLU A 23 21.45 2.77 -20.50
CA GLU A 23 21.12 3.01 -21.91
C GLU A 23 19.93 3.98 -22.00
N ASN A 24 20.05 4.89 -22.97
CA ASN A 24 19.30 6.13 -23.18
C ASN A 24 17.79 5.94 -23.43
N ASP A 25 16.95 6.70 -22.73
CA ASP A 25 15.57 6.98 -23.12
C ASP A 25 15.38 8.49 -23.35
N ALA A 26 15.72 8.92 -24.56
CA ALA A 26 15.55 10.29 -25.05
C ALA A 26 14.28 10.42 -25.92
N PHE A 27 13.09 10.13 -25.37
CA PHE A 27 11.81 10.37 -26.07
C PHE A 27 10.63 10.56 -25.10
N SER A 28 10.65 11.57 -24.24
CA SER A 28 9.44 11.93 -23.45
C SER A 28 9.19 13.43 -23.25
N ASP A 29 9.95 14.33 -23.88
CA ASP A 29 10.01 15.74 -23.44
C ASP A 29 9.47 16.74 -24.49
N LYS A 30 8.37 16.41 -25.19
CA LYS A 30 7.81 17.27 -26.25
C LYS A 30 6.33 17.66 -26.13
N SER A 31 5.66 17.41 -25.01
CA SER A 31 4.24 17.79 -24.86
C SER A 31 3.95 18.90 -23.84
N GLU A 32 4.96 19.53 -23.24
CA GLU A 32 4.76 20.54 -22.19
C GLU A 32 5.16 21.98 -22.57
N ARG A 33 5.60 22.24 -23.81
CA ARG A 33 6.07 23.59 -24.22
C ARG A 33 5.06 24.48 -24.94
N ASP A 34 3.87 24.01 -25.29
CA ASP A 34 2.94 24.80 -26.14
C ASP A 34 1.78 25.47 -25.36
N ASN A 35 1.81 25.50 -24.01
CA ASN A 35 0.72 26.07 -23.20
C ASN A 35 1.13 27.24 -22.27
N LEU A 36 2.30 27.85 -22.48
CA LEU A 36 2.81 28.92 -21.61
C LEU A 36 2.95 30.31 -22.27
N GLU A 37 2.62 30.48 -23.56
CA GLU A 37 2.84 31.75 -24.27
C GLU A 37 1.59 32.63 -24.46
N GLU A 38 0.42 32.29 -23.91
CA GLU A 38 -0.82 33.09 -24.10
C GLU A 38 -1.34 33.85 -22.87
N SER A 39 -0.63 33.86 -21.72
CA SER A 39 -1.13 34.54 -20.50
C SER A 39 -0.38 35.80 -20.06
N GLU A 40 0.56 36.33 -20.85
CA GLU A 40 1.40 37.47 -20.42
C GLU A 40 1.10 38.83 -21.10
N ASN A 41 0.08 38.95 -21.96
CA ASN A 41 -0.13 40.18 -22.76
C ASN A 41 -1.33 41.07 -22.39
N GLU A 42 -2.01 40.82 -21.27
CA GLU A 42 -3.07 41.73 -20.80
C GLU A 42 -2.92 42.00 -19.32
N LEU A 43 -2.20 43.08 -18.96
CA LEU A 43 -2.39 43.92 -17.77
C LEU A 43 -1.24 44.95 -17.69
N HIS A 44 -1.08 45.75 -18.75
CA HIS A 44 -0.21 46.92 -18.76
C HIS A 44 -1.00 48.12 -19.31
N GLU A 45 -1.76 48.81 -18.46
CA GLU A 45 -2.07 50.24 -18.61
C GLU A 45 -2.93 50.75 -17.43
N ASN A 46 -2.30 51.37 -16.42
CA ASN A 46 -2.71 52.69 -15.96
C ASN A 46 -1.71 53.34 -14.99
N SER A 47 -0.99 54.29 -15.56
CA SER A 47 -0.19 55.39 -15.01
C SER A 47 -0.51 55.94 -13.60
N ARG A 48 0.58 56.05 -12.81
CA ARG A 48 1.21 57.29 -12.27
C ARG A 48 0.91 57.81 -10.83
N LYS A 49 2.05 57.96 -10.12
CA LYS A 49 2.48 58.93 -9.07
C LYS A 49 2.02 58.60 -7.63
N THR A 50 2.85 58.59 -6.57
CA THR A 50 4.00 59.44 -6.18
C THR A 50 4.88 58.82 -5.07
N ASN A 51 6.17 59.20 -5.09
CA ASN A 51 7.09 59.51 -3.98
C ASN A 51 7.87 58.41 -3.22
N GLU A 52 9.18 58.67 -3.22
CA GLU A 52 10.34 58.02 -2.59
C GLU A 52 10.27 58.00 -1.06
N SER A 53 10.84 56.96 -0.44
CA SER A 53 11.56 56.97 0.85
C SER A 53 12.13 55.56 1.11
N GLU A 54 13.45 55.41 0.99
CA GLU A 54 14.20 54.26 1.50
C GLU A 54 14.21 54.27 3.03
N SER A 55 13.88 53.14 3.64
CA SER A 55 14.33 52.80 5.00
C SER A 55 14.35 51.29 5.18
N ASP A 56 15.55 50.75 5.26
CA ASP A 56 15.86 49.41 5.75
C ASP A 56 15.22 49.19 7.13
N GLN A 57 14.29 48.25 7.22
CA GLN A 57 13.95 47.59 8.49
C GLN A 57 13.84 46.10 8.24
N SER A 58 14.82 45.39 8.82
CA SER A 58 14.86 43.94 8.96
C SER A 58 13.61 43.43 9.66
N GLU A 59 12.65 42.89 8.92
CA GLU A 59 11.57 42.11 9.50
C GLU A 59 12.09 40.70 9.81
N ASN A 60 12.31 40.51 11.10
CA ASN A 60 12.56 39.23 11.72
C ASN A 60 11.32 38.35 11.51
N HIS A 61 11.26 37.62 10.38
CA HIS A 61 10.28 36.56 10.18
C HIS A 61 10.60 35.46 11.20
N GLY A 62 10.02 35.59 12.40
CA GLY A 62 9.87 34.47 13.30
C GLY A 62 9.14 33.37 12.53
N GLU A 63 9.83 32.25 12.31
CA GLU A 63 9.23 31.01 11.84
C GLU A 63 8.09 30.68 12.80
N LEU A 64 6.86 31.05 12.44
CA LEU A 64 5.69 30.42 13.00
C LEU A 64 5.78 28.97 12.57
N SER A 65 6.20 28.11 13.49
CA SER A 65 6.00 26.68 13.42
C SER A 65 4.51 26.45 13.13
N GLN A 66 4.17 26.25 11.85
CA GLN A 66 2.84 25.81 11.46
C GLN A 66 2.60 24.52 12.24
N GLU A 67 1.71 24.56 13.23
CA GLU A 67 1.24 23.36 13.89
C GLU A 67 0.79 22.41 12.79
N LYS A 68 1.44 21.25 12.68
CA LYS A 68 1.11 20.23 11.69
C LYS A 68 -0.33 19.81 11.95
N LYS A 69 -1.26 20.39 11.20
CA LYS A 69 -2.69 20.13 11.34
C LYS A 69 -2.93 18.67 10.96
N GLY A 70 -3.21 17.83 11.95
CA GLY A 70 -3.53 16.42 11.72
C GLY A 70 -4.76 16.28 10.82
N THR A 71 -4.82 15.20 10.05
CA THR A 71 -6.02 14.85 9.29
C THR A 71 -7.13 14.40 10.25
N THR A 72 -8.34 14.95 10.08
CA THR A 72 -9.51 14.53 10.88
C THR A 72 -9.81 13.06 10.65
N TYR A 73 -9.93 12.28 11.73
CA TYR A 73 -10.37 10.90 11.65
C TYR A 73 -11.81 10.83 11.15
N LEU A 74 -12.06 9.99 10.15
CA LEU A 74 -13.39 9.70 9.62
C LEU A 74 -13.69 8.24 9.89
N GLU A 75 -14.68 7.99 10.74
CA GLU A 75 -15.12 6.63 11.06
C GLU A 75 -15.83 6.01 9.87
N GLN A 76 -15.35 4.84 9.44
CA GLN A 76 -15.97 4.08 8.37
C GLN A 76 -16.99 3.10 8.98
N ASN A 77 -18.23 3.56 9.10
CA ASN A 77 -19.32 2.82 9.75
C ASN A 77 -19.91 1.66 8.92
N TYR A 78 -19.61 1.59 7.63
CA TYR A 78 -20.18 0.59 6.72
C TYR A 78 -19.09 -0.25 6.07
N GLU A 79 -19.17 -1.55 6.29
CA GLU A 79 -18.31 -2.54 5.66
C GLU A 79 -19.18 -3.55 4.89
N GLU A 80 -19.01 -3.59 3.57
CA GLU A 80 -19.74 -4.51 2.71
C GLU A 80 -18.98 -5.82 2.60
N PHE A 81 -19.56 -6.89 3.14
CA PHE A 81 -19.03 -8.24 2.99
C PHE A 81 -19.59 -8.90 1.73
N GLY A 82 -18.74 -9.65 1.03
CA GLY A 82 -19.18 -10.59 0.00
C GLY A 82 -19.96 -11.75 0.62
N GLU A 83 -20.75 -12.44 -0.21
CA GLU A 83 -21.53 -13.59 0.23
C GLU A 83 -20.63 -14.75 0.70
N THR A 84 -21.12 -15.56 1.62
CA THR A 84 -20.42 -16.76 2.09
C THR A 84 -20.68 -17.92 1.12
N GLY A 85 -19.62 -18.59 0.65
CA GLY A 85 -19.73 -19.76 -0.24
C GLY A 85 -18.91 -19.63 -1.53
N GLU A 86 -18.86 -20.69 -2.33
CA GLU A 86 -18.07 -20.75 -3.59
C GLU A 86 -18.53 -19.69 -4.61
N CYS A 87 -19.82 -19.34 -4.62
CA CYS A 87 -20.39 -18.33 -5.53
C CYS A 87 -19.76 -16.93 -5.39
N SER A 88 -19.17 -16.61 -4.23
CA SER A 88 -18.49 -15.32 -4.00
C SER A 88 -17.16 -15.17 -4.73
N GLN A 89 -16.55 -16.30 -5.12
CA GLN A 89 -15.29 -16.34 -5.85
C GLN A 89 -15.51 -16.54 -7.35
N THR A 90 -16.73 -16.31 -7.83
CA THR A 90 -17.08 -16.44 -9.23
C THR A 90 -17.75 -15.16 -9.71
N GLU A 91 -17.18 -14.51 -10.73
CA GLU A 91 -17.81 -13.38 -11.40
C GLU A 91 -17.86 -13.65 -12.92
N THR A 92 -19.03 -13.43 -13.50
CA THR A 92 -19.20 -13.45 -14.95
C THR A 92 -19.10 -12.03 -15.47
N VAL A 93 -18.14 -11.78 -16.37
CA VAL A 93 -18.05 -10.49 -17.07
C VAL A 93 -19.31 -10.32 -17.91
N SER A 94 -20.01 -9.19 -17.77
CA SER A 94 -21.20 -8.87 -18.56
C SER A 94 -20.87 -8.89 -20.06
N ASP A 95 -21.85 -9.23 -20.91
CA ASP A 95 -21.65 -9.34 -22.36
C ASP A 95 -21.14 -8.03 -22.99
N GLU A 96 -21.54 -6.89 -22.44
CA GLU A 96 -21.08 -5.56 -22.85
C GLU A 96 -19.57 -5.35 -22.60
N ASN A 97 -19.05 -5.89 -21.49
CA ASN A 97 -17.64 -5.73 -21.09
C ASN A 97 -16.72 -6.78 -21.75
N LYS A 98 -17.27 -7.87 -22.29
CA LYS A 98 -16.48 -8.92 -23.00
C LYS A 98 -15.74 -8.36 -24.21
N GLY A 99 -16.31 -7.40 -24.92
CA GLY A 99 -15.68 -6.76 -26.07
C GLY A 99 -14.42 -5.97 -25.69
N LEU A 100 -14.49 -5.17 -24.61
CA LEU A 100 -13.35 -4.41 -24.10
C LEU A 100 -12.25 -5.31 -23.56
N MET A 101 -12.62 -6.36 -22.81
CA MET A 101 -11.66 -7.39 -22.40
C MET A 101 -10.95 -7.96 -23.62
N TRP A 102 -11.69 -8.43 -24.62
CA TRP A 102 -11.11 -9.07 -25.81
C TRP A 102 -10.07 -8.20 -26.53
N ILE A 103 -10.32 -6.89 -26.64
CA ILE A 103 -9.38 -5.94 -27.25
C ILE A 103 -8.08 -5.83 -26.45
N LEU A 104 -8.17 -5.65 -25.13
CA LEU A 104 -7.00 -5.60 -24.25
C LEU A 104 -6.18 -6.88 -24.29
N LEU A 105 -6.86 -8.01 -24.26
CA LEU A 105 -6.22 -9.32 -24.19
C LEU A 105 -5.47 -9.66 -25.48
N LYS A 106 -5.92 -9.17 -26.65
CA LYS A 106 -5.18 -9.26 -27.91
C LYS A 106 -3.83 -8.55 -27.89
N GLN A 107 -3.67 -7.55 -27.02
CA GLN A 107 -2.42 -6.81 -26.86
C GLN A 107 -1.45 -7.51 -25.90
N LEU A 108 -1.93 -8.51 -25.15
CA LEU A 108 -1.14 -9.24 -24.15
C LEU A 108 -0.52 -10.51 -24.71
N ARG A 109 0.68 -10.82 -24.25
CA ARG A 109 1.42 -12.05 -24.52
C ARG A 109 1.65 -12.80 -23.20
N PRO A 110 1.61 -14.14 -23.20
CA PRO A 110 1.97 -14.91 -22.01
C PRO A 110 3.35 -14.52 -21.48
N GLY A 111 3.45 -14.32 -20.16
CA GLY A 111 4.65 -13.88 -19.49
C GLY A 111 4.79 -12.36 -19.32
N MET A 112 3.91 -11.55 -19.93
CA MET A 112 3.94 -10.09 -19.76
C MET A 112 3.60 -9.68 -18.32
N ASP A 113 4.30 -8.65 -17.85
CA ASP A 113 3.95 -7.91 -16.64
C ASP A 113 2.81 -6.92 -16.94
N LEU A 114 1.73 -7.02 -16.16
CA LEU A 114 0.56 -6.17 -16.31
C LEU A 114 0.63 -4.87 -15.50
N SER A 115 1.73 -4.60 -14.80
CA SER A 115 1.92 -3.34 -14.07
C SER A 115 1.84 -2.11 -14.97
N ARG A 116 2.23 -2.24 -16.24
CA ARG A 116 2.24 -1.17 -17.26
C ARG A 116 1.04 -1.18 -18.20
N VAL A 117 0.10 -2.11 -17.99
CA VAL A 117 -1.10 -2.25 -18.83
C VAL A 117 -2.29 -1.63 -18.12
N VAL A 118 -2.98 -0.71 -18.79
CA VAL A 118 -4.20 -0.10 -18.26
C VAL A 118 -5.32 -1.12 -18.32
N LEU A 119 -5.79 -1.53 -17.15
CA LEU A 119 -6.92 -2.44 -16.99
C LEU A 119 -8.25 -1.67 -17.00
N PRO A 120 -9.35 -2.23 -17.54
CA PRO A 120 -10.66 -1.59 -17.51
C PRO A 120 -11.14 -1.35 -16.09
N THR A 121 -11.90 -0.28 -15.88
CA THR A 121 -12.41 0.09 -14.56
C THR A 121 -13.35 -0.96 -13.94
N PHE A 122 -14.05 -1.75 -14.75
CA PHE A 122 -14.95 -2.79 -14.22
C PHE A 122 -14.22 -3.96 -13.53
N ILE A 123 -12.92 -4.17 -13.81
CA ILE A 123 -12.09 -5.14 -13.08
C ILE A 123 -11.29 -4.51 -11.94
N LEU A 124 -11.48 -3.21 -11.67
CA LEU A 124 -10.82 -2.50 -10.59
C LEU A 124 -11.76 -2.33 -9.39
N GLU A 125 -11.22 -2.44 -8.18
CA GLU A 125 -11.93 -2.03 -6.97
C GLU A 125 -11.63 -0.55 -6.68
N PRO A 126 -12.56 0.21 -6.09
CA PRO A 126 -12.37 1.63 -5.76
C PRO A 126 -11.45 1.84 -4.56
N ARG A 127 -10.35 1.09 -4.48
CA ARG A 127 -9.34 1.16 -3.41
C ARG A 127 -7.94 1.08 -4.01
N SER A 128 -7.05 1.93 -3.50
CA SER A 128 -5.62 1.78 -3.69
C SER A 128 -5.12 0.49 -3.04
N PHE A 129 -4.04 -0.07 -3.56
CA PHE A 129 -3.37 -1.21 -2.94
C PHE A 129 -2.96 -0.91 -1.49
N LEU A 130 -2.56 0.33 -1.16
CA LEU A 130 -2.21 0.72 0.21
C LEU A 130 -3.39 0.62 1.18
N ASN A 131 -4.59 0.94 0.71
CA ASN A 131 -5.84 0.73 1.45
C ASN A 131 -6.16 -0.77 1.53
N LYS A 132 -6.07 -1.49 0.41
CA LYS A 132 -6.34 -2.93 0.37
C LYS A 132 -5.47 -3.73 1.34
N LEU A 133 -4.20 -3.36 1.50
CA LEU A 133 -3.28 -3.99 2.47
C LEU A 133 -3.75 -3.84 3.93
N SER A 134 -4.54 -2.81 4.24
CA SER A 134 -5.08 -2.62 5.59
C SER A 134 -6.10 -3.70 5.98
N ASP A 135 -6.72 -4.39 5.01
CA ASP A 135 -7.71 -5.47 5.27
C ASP A 135 -7.12 -6.60 6.14
N TYR A 136 -5.82 -6.87 6.05
CA TYR A 136 -5.12 -7.89 6.85
C TYR A 136 -5.06 -7.58 8.36
N TYR A 137 -5.31 -6.34 8.75
CA TYR A 137 -5.19 -5.87 10.13
C TYR A 137 -6.52 -5.62 10.81
N TYR A 138 -7.64 -5.99 10.17
CA TYR A 138 -8.97 -5.82 10.75
C TYR A 138 -9.11 -6.50 12.11
N HIS A 139 -8.58 -7.73 12.23
CA HIS A 139 -8.57 -8.50 13.47
C HIS A 139 -7.28 -8.31 14.28
N ALA A 140 -6.75 -7.08 14.33
CA ALA A 140 -5.57 -6.76 15.13
C ALA A 140 -5.75 -7.04 16.63
N ASP A 141 -6.99 -7.18 17.11
CA ASP A 141 -7.31 -7.63 18.47
C ASP A 141 -6.72 -9.02 18.79
N LEU A 142 -6.57 -9.90 17.78
CA LEU A 142 -5.94 -11.20 17.94
C LEU A 142 -4.43 -11.07 18.22
N LEU A 143 -3.78 -10.04 17.71
CA LEU A 143 -2.38 -9.74 18.06
C LEU A 143 -2.26 -9.21 19.49
N SER A 144 -3.22 -8.38 19.93
CA SER A 144 -3.29 -7.97 21.34
C SER A 144 -3.40 -9.17 22.28
N GLN A 145 -4.19 -10.18 21.91
CA GLN A 145 -4.29 -11.43 22.67
C GLN A 145 -2.98 -12.23 22.62
N ALA A 146 -2.37 -12.36 21.45
CA ALA A 146 -1.09 -13.06 21.30
C ALA A 146 0.03 -12.44 22.15
N ALA A 147 0.05 -11.11 22.29
CA ALA A 147 1.03 -10.39 23.11
C ALA A 147 0.95 -10.72 24.61
N LEU A 148 -0.19 -11.24 25.08
CA LEU A 148 -0.41 -11.65 26.47
C LEU A 148 -0.08 -13.13 26.74
N GLU A 149 0.12 -13.92 25.69
CA GLU A 149 0.47 -15.35 25.84
C GLU A 149 1.90 -15.47 26.37
N GLU A 150 2.09 -16.25 27.44
CA GLU A 150 3.42 -16.54 28.01
C GLU A 150 4.12 -17.67 27.25
N ASP A 151 3.37 -18.74 26.93
CA ASP A 151 3.87 -19.90 26.20
C ASP A 151 4.08 -19.60 24.70
N SER A 152 5.29 -19.85 24.19
CA SER A 152 5.67 -19.56 22.80
C SER A 152 4.83 -20.33 21.79
N TYR A 153 4.45 -21.56 22.11
CA TYR A 153 3.60 -22.39 21.26
C TYR A 153 2.15 -21.86 21.20
N CYS A 154 1.58 -21.44 22.33
CA CYS A 154 0.27 -20.77 22.35
C CYS A 154 0.29 -19.44 21.59
N ARG A 155 1.34 -18.65 21.74
CA ARG A 155 1.51 -17.39 21.04
C ARG A 155 1.59 -17.56 19.53
N ILE A 156 2.40 -18.49 19.01
CA ILE A 156 2.47 -18.72 17.55
C ILE A 156 1.14 -19.22 16.96
N LYS A 157 0.36 -20.01 17.70
CA LYS A 157 -1.01 -20.38 17.27
C LYS A 157 -1.91 -19.16 17.11
N GLN A 158 -1.80 -18.18 18.02
CA GLN A 158 -2.58 -16.93 17.95
C GLN A 158 -2.09 -16.04 16.80
N VAL A 159 -0.78 -15.97 16.56
CA VAL A 159 -0.21 -15.30 15.37
C VAL A 159 -0.74 -15.94 14.08
N LEU A 160 -0.75 -17.27 14.01
CA LEU A 160 -1.32 -18.00 12.86
C LEU A 160 -2.81 -17.72 12.69
N ARG A 161 -3.57 -17.69 13.79
CA ARG A 161 -5.00 -17.37 13.77
C ARG A 161 -5.26 -15.95 13.24
N TRP A 162 -4.50 -14.96 13.72
CA TRP A 162 -4.54 -13.60 13.19
C TRP A 162 -4.24 -13.57 11.70
N TYR A 163 -3.15 -14.21 11.29
CA TYR A 163 -2.73 -14.25 9.89
C TYR A 163 -3.84 -14.81 8.97
N LEU A 164 -4.43 -15.94 9.35
CA LEU A 164 -5.53 -16.55 8.59
C LEU A 164 -6.81 -15.71 8.60
N SER A 165 -7.06 -14.96 9.68
CA SER A 165 -8.21 -14.07 9.76
C SER A 165 -8.15 -12.93 8.75
N GLY A 166 -6.95 -12.50 8.31
CA GLY A 166 -6.79 -11.42 7.31
C GLY A 166 -7.36 -11.75 5.93
N PHE A 167 -7.65 -13.03 5.65
CA PHE A 167 -8.25 -13.48 4.39
C PHE A 167 -9.79 -13.59 4.46
N TYR A 168 -10.41 -13.10 5.54
CA TYR A 168 -11.86 -13.15 5.74
C TYR A 168 -12.64 -12.30 4.73
N LYS A 169 -12.05 -11.20 4.25
CA LYS A 169 -12.72 -10.20 3.41
C LYS A 169 -12.76 -10.64 1.96
N LYS A 170 -13.87 -11.24 1.57
CA LYS A 170 -14.21 -11.56 0.18
C LYS A 170 -14.89 -10.35 -0.45
N PRO A 171 -14.25 -9.57 -1.35
CA PRO A 171 -14.97 -8.53 -2.08
C PRO A 171 -16.08 -9.16 -2.92
N LYS A 172 -17.16 -8.42 -3.16
CA LYS A 172 -18.14 -8.80 -4.18
C LYS A 172 -17.48 -8.69 -5.56
N GLY A 173 -17.24 -9.83 -6.18
CA GLY A 173 -16.54 -9.92 -7.46
C GLY A 173 -15.02 -9.95 -7.33
N ILE A 174 -14.34 -10.27 -8.43
CA ILE A 174 -12.88 -10.38 -8.48
C ILE A 174 -12.33 -9.11 -9.09
N LYS A 175 -11.90 -8.21 -8.20
CA LYS A 175 -11.42 -6.89 -8.56
C LYS A 175 -9.99 -6.68 -8.08
N LYS A 176 -9.19 -6.01 -8.90
CA LYS A 176 -7.81 -5.62 -8.59
C LYS A 176 -7.80 -4.21 -7.98
N PRO A 177 -7.05 -3.93 -6.92
CA PRO A 177 -6.88 -2.56 -6.44
C PRO A 177 -6.13 -1.69 -7.45
N TYR A 178 -6.30 -0.37 -7.31
CA TYR A 178 -5.48 0.60 -8.04
C TYR A 178 -4.01 0.46 -7.66
N ASN A 179 -3.13 0.55 -8.66
CA ASN A 179 -1.70 0.64 -8.44
C ASN A 179 -1.38 2.02 -7.83
N PRO A 180 -0.80 2.11 -6.63
CA PRO A 180 -0.55 3.40 -6.00
C PRO A 180 0.46 4.24 -6.79
N ILE A 181 0.28 5.56 -6.78
CA ILE A 181 1.27 6.48 -7.34
C ILE A 181 2.47 6.62 -6.40
N LEU A 182 3.63 7.02 -6.92
CA LEU A 182 4.82 7.25 -6.08
C LEU A 182 4.53 8.32 -5.00
N GLY A 183 4.87 8.03 -3.74
CA GLY A 183 4.63 8.91 -2.61
C GLY A 183 3.17 8.92 -2.13
N GLU A 184 2.28 8.13 -2.71
CA GLU A 184 0.93 7.94 -2.16
C GLU A 184 1.03 7.38 -0.74
N THR A 185 0.20 7.90 0.18
CA THR A 185 0.12 7.42 1.55
C THR A 185 -1.30 7.03 1.93
N PHE A 186 -1.45 5.98 2.74
CA PHE A 186 -2.71 5.60 3.35
C PHE A 186 -2.54 5.43 4.85
N ARG A 187 -3.50 5.93 5.63
CA ARG A 187 -3.51 5.86 7.09
C ARG A 187 -4.90 5.51 7.58
N CYS A 188 -4.97 4.60 8.54
CA CYS A 188 -6.19 4.27 9.26
C CYS A 188 -5.85 3.80 10.68
N CYS A 189 -6.88 3.62 11.51
CA CYS A 189 -6.72 2.99 12.80
C CYS A 189 -7.96 2.19 13.18
N TRP A 190 -7.77 1.26 14.12
CA TRP A 190 -8.83 0.49 14.74
C TRP A 190 -8.83 0.74 16.24
N PHE A 191 -9.99 1.06 16.79
CA PHE A 191 -10.20 1.18 18.23
C PHE A 191 -10.50 -0.21 18.82
N HIS A 192 -9.85 -0.53 19.93
CA HIS A 192 -10.03 -1.79 20.67
C HIS A 192 -10.69 -1.53 22.02
N PRO A 193 -12.01 -1.74 22.16
CA PRO A 193 -12.74 -1.40 23.38
C PRO A 193 -12.26 -2.16 24.62
N GLN A 194 -11.84 -3.41 24.47
CA GLN A 194 -11.45 -4.29 25.57
C GLN A 194 -10.20 -3.79 26.30
N THR A 195 -9.26 -3.22 25.55
CA THR A 195 -8.00 -2.66 26.09
C THR A 195 -8.00 -1.14 26.10
N ASN A 196 -9.05 -0.50 25.57
CA ASN A 196 -9.13 0.94 25.33
C ASN A 196 -7.86 1.45 24.63
N SER A 197 -7.49 0.78 23.54
CA SER A 197 -6.27 1.01 22.76
C SER A 197 -6.60 1.29 21.29
N HIS A 198 -5.59 1.71 20.53
CA HIS A 198 -5.73 1.89 19.09
C HIS A 198 -4.58 1.17 18.38
N THR A 199 -4.91 0.46 17.31
CA THR A 199 -3.93 0.01 16.33
C THR A 199 -3.87 1.02 15.20
N PHE A 200 -2.71 1.61 14.97
CA PHE A 200 -2.47 2.56 13.90
C PHE A 200 -1.80 1.86 12.73
N TYR A 201 -2.25 2.16 11.50
CA TYR A 201 -1.66 1.70 10.26
C TYR A 201 -1.25 2.91 9.42
N ILE A 202 -0.05 2.82 8.86
CA ILE A 202 0.44 3.74 7.83
C ILE A 202 1.12 2.93 6.72
N ALA A 203 0.87 3.31 5.48
CA ALA A 203 1.57 2.76 4.33
C ALA A 203 1.90 3.85 3.33
N GLU A 204 2.97 3.62 2.57
CA GLU A 204 3.48 4.52 1.55
C GLU A 204 3.95 3.71 0.33
N GLN A 205 3.68 4.24 -0.86
CA GLN A 205 4.28 3.75 -2.09
C GLN A 205 5.68 4.35 -2.27
N VAL A 206 6.70 3.60 -1.86
CA VAL A 206 8.10 4.08 -1.82
C VAL A 206 8.83 3.91 -3.15
N SER A 207 8.31 3.10 -4.07
CA SER A 207 8.83 2.96 -5.43
C SER A 207 7.72 2.60 -6.40
N HIS A 208 7.76 3.12 -7.63
CA HIS A 208 6.80 2.79 -8.68
C HIS A 208 7.35 1.78 -9.72
N HIS A 209 8.66 1.82 -9.97
CA HIS A 209 9.34 0.94 -10.91
C HIS A 209 10.64 0.40 -10.29
N PRO A 210 10.61 -0.76 -9.61
CA PRO A 210 9.45 -1.65 -9.43
C PRO A 210 8.45 -1.15 -8.36
N PRO A 211 7.18 -1.61 -8.36
CA PRO A 211 6.16 -1.12 -7.42
C PRO A 211 6.35 -1.72 -6.02
N VAL A 212 6.91 -0.93 -5.10
CA VAL A 212 7.14 -1.31 -3.70
C VAL A 212 6.29 -0.45 -2.78
N SER A 213 5.49 -1.11 -1.94
CA SER A 213 4.72 -0.47 -0.87
C SER A 213 5.34 -0.84 0.48
N ALA A 214 5.68 0.15 1.30
CA ALA A 214 6.12 -0.04 2.68
C ALA A 214 4.95 0.24 3.64
N PHE A 215 4.90 -0.46 4.76
CA PHE A 215 3.88 -0.24 5.78
C PHE A 215 4.41 -0.43 7.20
N HIS A 216 3.75 0.24 8.13
CA HIS A 216 3.95 0.10 9.56
C HIS A 216 2.62 0.05 10.28
N VAL A 217 2.50 -0.91 11.20
CA VAL A 217 1.34 -1.08 12.08
C VAL A 217 1.82 -1.07 13.52
N SER A 218 1.14 -0.37 14.41
CA SER A 218 1.53 -0.37 15.81
C SER A 218 0.36 -0.23 16.77
N ASN A 219 0.44 -0.99 17.86
CA ASN A 219 -0.35 -0.78 19.06
C ASN A 219 0.59 -0.92 20.26
N ARG A 220 1.23 0.19 20.64
CA ARG A 220 2.21 0.18 21.74
C ARG A 220 1.58 -0.15 23.09
N LYS A 221 0.30 0.18 23.28
CA LYS A 221 -0.43 -0.13 24.52
C LYS A 221 -0.66 -1.63 24.66
N ASP A 222 -1.04 -2.29 23.57
CA ASP A 222 -1.25 -3.74 23.56
C ASP A 222 0.03 -4.54 23.25
N GLY A 223 1.16 -3.85 23.07
CA GLY A 223 2.47 -4.48 23.07
C GLY A 223 2.92 -5.11 21.75
N PHE A 224 2.46 -4.63 20.59
CA PHE A 224 2.95 -5.13 19.30
C PHE A 224 3.23 -4.04 18.26
N CYS A 225 4.13 -4.35 17.33
CA CYS A 225 4.32 -3.59 16.10
C CYS A 225 4.61 -4.52 14.92
N ILE A 226 4.27 -4.06 13.72
CA ILE A 226 4.52 -4.75 12.46
C ILE A 226 5.16 -3.76 11.51
N THR A 227 6.19 -4.21 10.81
CA THR A 227 6.85 -3.45 9.73
C THR A 227 7.00 -4.36 8.53
N GLY A 228 6.87 -3.83 7.33
CA GLY A 228 7.09 -4.64 6.14
C GLY A 228 7.14 -3.83 4.87
N SER A 229 7.55 -4.51 3.82
CA SER A 229 7.47 -4.00 2.46
C SER A 229 7.04 -5.11 1.51
N ILE A 230 6.28 -4.75 0.50
CA ILE A 230 5.74 -5.66 -0.51
C ILE A 230 6.07 -5.11 -1.88
N LEU A 231 6.79 -5.91 -2.66
CA LEU A 231 6.99 -5.78 -4.08
C LEU A 231 5.87 -6.53 -4.82
N ALA A 232 4.97 -5.79 -5.44
CA ALA A 232 3.83 -6.35 -6.16
C ALA A 232 4.19 -6.64 -7.62
N LYS A 233 4.31 -7.92 -8.01
CA LYS A 233 4.55 -8.32 -9.41
C LYS A 233 3.28 -8.91 -10.01
N SER A 234 2.95 -8.53 -11.24
CA SER A 234 1.84 -9.12 -11.98
C SER A 234 2.37 -10.01 -13.09
N LYS A 235 1.75 -11.18 -13.33
CA LYS A 235 2.14 -12.07 -14.43
C LYS A 235 0.92 -12.64 -15.15
N PHE A 236 0.82 -12.34 -16.43
CA PHE A 236 -0.25 -12.84 -17.30
C PHE A 236 0.13 -14.17 -17.95
N TYR A 237 -0.80 -15.12 -17.98
CA TYR A 237 -0.60 -16.47 -18.53
C TYR A 237 -1.57 -16.82 -19.68
N GLY A 238 -2.24 -15.84 -20.27
CA GLY A 238 -3.33 -16.09 -21.20
C GLY A 238 -4.67 -16.07 -20.47
N ASN A 239 -5.23 -17.22 -20.09
CA ASN A 239 -6.54 -17.22 -19.39
C ASN A 239 -6.48 -16.96 -17.87
N SER A 240 -5.32 -16.54 -17.36
CA SER A 240 -5.14 -16.25 -15.95
C SER A 240 -4.08 -15.18 -15.69
N LEU A 241 -4.15 -14.59 -14.50
CA LEU A 241 -3.27 -13.56 -13.99
C LEU A 241 -2.86 -13.93 -12.56
N SER A 242 -1.56 -13.88 -12.25
CA SER A 242 -1.10 -13.93 -10.86
C SER A 242 -0.64 -12.55 -10.39
N ALA A 243 -1.04 -12.19 -9.18
CA ALA A 243 -0.41 -11.14 -8.37
C ALA A 243 0.52 -11.82 -7.37
N LEU A 244 1.83 -11.72 -7.62
CA LEU A 244 2.88 -12.20 -6.74
C LEU A 244 3.22 -11.07 -5.76
N LEU A 245 3.22 -11.37 -4.47
CA LEU A 245 3.53 -10.42 -3.41
C LEU A 245 4.86 -10.83 -2.78
N ASP A 246 5.96 -10.29 -3.33
CA ASP A 246 7.30 -10.57 -2.83
C ASP A 246 7.62 -9.62 -1.68
N GLY A 247 7.86 -10.14 -0.49
CA GLY A 247 8.13 -9.32 0.67
C GLY A 247 7.92 -10.07 1.96
N GLN A 248 8.26 -9.41 3.06
CA GLN A 248 8.11 -9.95 4.40
C GLN A 248 7.53 -8.87 5.32
N ALA A 249 6.66 -9.31 6.22
CA ALA A 249 6.24 -8.55 7.38
C ALA A 249 6.99 -9.08 8.61
N LYS A 250 7.52 -8.18 9.41
CA LYS A 250 8.13 -8.47 10.71
C LYS A 250 7.19 -7.98 11.80
N LEU A 251 6.59 -8.93 12.53
CA LEU A 251 5.80 -8.69 13.74
C LEU A 251 6.73 -8.78 14.95
N THR A 252 6.70 -7.77 15.82
CA THR A 252 7.47 -7.74 17.07
C THR A 252 6.52 -7.60 18.25
N PHE A 253 6.64 -8.49 19.25
CA PHE A 253 6.00 -8.30 20.55
C PHE A 253 6.95 -7.54 21.47
N LEU A 254 6.50 -6.40 22.00
CA LEU A 254 7.35 -5.43 22.70
C LEU A 254 7.80 -5.92 24.09
N SER A 255 6.98 -6.74 24.75
CA SER A 255 7.26 -7.29 26.09
C SER A 255 8.26 -8.43 26.06
N SER A 256 8.12 -9.37 25.12
CA SER A 256 9.02 -10.53 24.98
C SER A 256 10.24 -10.23 24.10
N GLY A 257 10.16 -9.21 23.23
CA GLY A 257 11.18 -8.92 22.22
C GLY A 257 11.26 -9.99 21.13
N GLU A 258 10.25 -10.84 21.00
CA GLU A 258 10.17 -11.84 19.93
C GLU A 258 9.75 -11.22 18.61
N GLU A 259 10.30 -11.78 17.54
CA GLU A 259 10.09 -11.32 16.18
C GLU A 259 9.64 -12.47 15.29
N TYR A 260 8.50 -12.29 14.63
CA TYR A 260 7.95 -13.22 13.65
C TYR A 260 8.13 -12.64 12.25
N VAL A 261 8.80 -13.37 11.38
CA VAL A 261 8.94 -13.06 9.96
C VAL A 261 7.86 -13.82 9.19
N ILE A 262 7.04 -13.08 8.45
CA ILE A 262 5.81 -13.57 7.82
C ILE A 262 5.86 -13.25 6.34
N THR A 263 5.65 -14.27 5.50
CA THR A 263 5.50 -14.13 4.04
C THR A 263 4.03 -14.09 3.61
N MET A 264 3.75 -13.62 2.39
CA MET A 264 2.39 -13.54 1.85
C MET A 264 2.17 -14.58 0.74
N PRO A 265 0.94 -15.11 0.56
CA PRO A 265 0.61 -15.93 -0.59
C PRO A 265 0.55 -15.07 -1.86
N TYR A 266 0.60 -15.70 -3.02
CA TYR A 266 0.18 -15.04 -4.25
C TYR A 266 -1.33 -15.21 -4.46
N ALA A 267 -1.93 -14.25 -5.15
CA ALA A 267 -3.29 -14.37 -5.65
C ALA A 267 -3.26 -14.77 -7.13
N HIS A 268 -4.10 -15.73 -7.52
CA HIS A 268 -4.23 -16.19 -8.90
C HIS A 268 -5.67 -16.08 -9.35
N CYS A 269 -5.90 -15.30 -10.40
CA CYS A 269 -7.18 -15.10 -11.04
C CYS A 269 -7.25 -15.92 -12.33
N LYS A 270 -8.22 -16.81 -12.48
CA LYS A 270 -8.49 -17.61 -13.68
C LYS A 270 -9.76 -17.12 -14.37
N GLY A 271 -9.95 -17.50 -15.63
CA GLY A 271 -11.21 -17.23 -16.36
C GLY A 271 -11.34 -15.78 -16.84
N ILE A 272 -10.22 -15.08 -17.02
CA ILE A 272 -10.20 -13.65 -17.39
C ILE A 272 -10.69 -13.42 -18.83
N LEU A 273 -10.44 -14.38 -19.74
CA LEU A 273 -10.85 -14.27 -21.15
C LEU A 273 -12.10 -15.10 -21.43
N TYR A 274 -12.12 -16.34 -20.93
CA TYR A 274 -13.21 -17.28 -21.16
C TYR A 274 -13.44 -18.15 -19.93
N GLY A 275 -14.72 -18.38 -19.64
CA GLY A 275 -15.18 -19.06 -18.43
C GLY A 275 -15.59 -18.08 -17.34
N THR A 276 -15.86 -18.63 -16.16
CA THR A 276 -16.19 -17.86 -14.97
C THR A 276 -14.90 -17.40 -14.31
N MET A 277 -14.80 -16.11 -13.98
CA MET A 277 -13.61 -15.58 -13.33
C MET A 277 -13.52 -16.15 -11.91
N THR A 278 -12.38 -16.72 -11.52
CA THR A 278 -12.17 -17.27 -10.16
C THR A 278 -10.87 -16.79 -9.52
N MET A 279 -10.90 -16.52 -8.20
CA MET A 279 -9.71 -16.13 -7.44
C MET A 279 -9.30 -17.25 -6.47
N GLU A 280 -8.03 -17.62 -6.52
CA GLU A 280 -7.39 -18.57 -5.62
C GLU A 280 -6.18 -17.93 -4.96
N LEU A 281 -5.95 -18.25 -3.68
CA LEU A 281 -4.68 -17.94 -3.01
C LEU A 281 -3.79 -19.18 -3.12
N GLY A 282 -2.51 -18.98 -3.44
CA GLY A 282 -1.57 -20.08 -3.62
C GLY A 282 -0.16 -19.75 -3.13
N GLY A 283 0.70 -20.76 -3.18
CA GLY A 283 2.09 -20.68 -2.74
C GLY A 283 2.30 -21.20 -1.32
N LYS A 284 3.57 -21.21 -0.90
CA LYS A 284 3.96 -21.56 0.47
C LYS A 284 4.08 -20.28 1.29
N VAL A 285 3.38 -20.24 2.41
CA VAL A 285 3.52 -19.20 3.44
C VAL A 285 4.41 -19.73 4.57
N THR A 286 5.20 -18.84 5.14
CA THR A 286 6.04 -19.09 6.31
C THR A 286 5.76 -18.06 7.40
N ILE A 287 5.71 -18.53 8.65
CA ILE A 287 5.65 -17.72 9.88
C ILE A 287 6.75 -18.29 10.76
N GLU A 288 7.85 -17.56 10.89
CA GLU A 288 9.07 -18.05 11.55
C GLU A 288 9.46 -17.09 12.67
N CYS A 289 9.81 -17.64 13.83
CA CYS A 289 10.41 -16.90 14.95
C CYS A 289 11.73 -17.56 15.31
N GLU A 290 12.83 -16.82 15.25
CA GLU A 290 14.16 -17.37 15.53
C GLU A 290 14.40 -17.66 17.02
N LYS A 291 13.65 -17.01 17.91
CA LYS A 291 13.86 -17.05 19.36
C LYS A 291 13.02 -18.10 20.10
N SER A 292 12.10 -18.78 19.40
CA SER A 292 11.09 -19.66 19.99
C SER A 292 11.50 -21.13 20.07
#